data_AF-A0A838TJS9-F1
#
_entry.id   AF-A0A838TJS9-F1
#
_cell.length_a   1.000
_cell.length_b   1.000
_cell.length_c   1.000
_cell.angle_alpha   90.00
_cell.angle_beta   90.00
_cell.angle_gamma   90.00
#
_symmetry.space_group_name_H-M   'P 1'
#
loop_
_entity.id
_entity.type
_entity.pdbx_description
1 polymer ?
#
loop_
_entity_poly.entity_id
_entity_poly.type
_entity_poly.pdbx_seq_one_letter_code
_entity_poly.pdbx_strand_id
1 'polypeptide(L)'
;MKKDTTNNDLTVKEKILYSLIGLGIVGGGVFFGRKLVVKSVANREEKKSFEDGTPATYAKQIKMAFENDGWWGTDTEKLRSTLRDIPSKQVFLKVQESYKKLYNSNMITDMSDELQTTEYNEMLQIIAQKPDKTGSKPPAPILSYDGWAKRLKAAFDKSYGFMPGTDEDAIKAVFNEIPTQKAFVLTGIWYNKLYASNMMTDLKGELEMWEYNDYMKIILSKPKG
;
A
#
# COMPACT_ATOMS: atom_id res chain seq x y z
N MET A 1 25.20 26.76 23.27
CA MET A 1 24.54 25.43 23.16
C MET A 1 23.54 25.48 22.02
N LYS A 2 23.88 24.93 20.85
CA LYS A 2 22.88 24.62 19.82
C LYS A 2 22.17 23.35 20.28
N LYS A 3 20.85 23.41 20.46
CA LYS A 3 20.02 22.22 20.62
C LYS A 3 19.89 21.59 19.25
N ASP A 4 20.62 20.50 19.00
CA ASP A 4 20.31 19.59 17.90
C ASP A 4 19.01 18.85 18.25
N THR A 5 17.89 19.38 17.77
CA THR A 5 16.65 18.62 17.64
C THR A 5 16.74 17.82 16.35
N THR A 6 17.41 16.68 16.40
CA THR A 6 17.16 15.59 15.44
C THR A 6 15.75 15.08 15.70
N ASN A 7 14.78 15.58 14.95
CA ASN A 7 13.45 14.96 14.86
C ASN A 7 13.64 13.59 14.19
N ASN A 8 13.88 12.55 14.99
CA ASN A 8 13.75 11.14 14.59
C ASN A 8 12.26 10.84 14.39
N ASP A 9 11.68 11.40 13.34
CA ASP A 9 10.31 11.14 12.95
C ASP A 9 10.26 9.75 12.30
N LEU A 10 9.45 8.84 12.86
CA LEU A 10 9.36 7.46 12.39
C LEU A 10 8.99 7.42 10.90
N THR A 11 9.59 6.50 10.16
CA THR A 11 9.24 6.20 8.77
C THR A 11 7.80 5.69 8.66
N VAL A 12 7.20 5.76 7.46
CA VAL A 12 5.83 5.25 7.21
C VAL A 12 5.73 3.76 7.60
N LYS A 13 6.73 2.96 7.23
CA LYS A 13 6.85 1.55 7.60
C LYS A 13 6.81 1.35 9.11
N GLU A 14 7.60 2.12 9.85
CA GLU A 14 7.65 2.05 11.30
C GLU A 14 6.32 2.49 11.92
N LYS A 15 5.72 3.60 11.47
CA LYS A 15 4.41 4.08 11.94
C LYS A 15 3.34 3.00 11.76
N ILE A 16 3.32 2.32 10.62
CA ILE A 16 2.41 1.19 10.37
C ILE A 16 2.73 0.05 11.32
N LEU A 17 3.98 -0.40 11.38
CA LEU A 17 4.39 -1.55 12.20
C LEU A 17 4.06 -1.33 13.68
N TYR A 18 4.35 -0.15 14.24
CA TYR A 18 3.98 0.20 15.60
C TYR A 18 2.47 0.27 15.82
N SER A 19 1.71 0.80 14.85
CA SER A 19 0.23 0.80 14.93
C SER A 19 -0.35 -0.63 14.97
N LEU A 20 0.27 -1.55 14.23
CA LEU A 20 -0.12 -2.96 14.17
C LEU A 20 0.25 -3.71 15.47
N ILE A 21 1.42 -3.43 16.05
CA ILE A 21 1.83 -4.01 17.34
C ILE A 21 0.87 -3.60 18.46
N GLY A 22 0.40 -2.34 18.46
CA GLY A 22 -0.58 -1.84 19.42
C GLY A 22 -1.94 -2.54 19.37
N LEU A 23 -2.27 -3.23 18.27
CA LEU A 23 -3.50 -4.01 18.11
C LEU A 23 -3.40 -5.45 18.66
N GLY A 24 -2.26 -5.83 19.25
CA GLY A 24 -2.10 -7.09 19.99
C GLY A 24 -1.66 -8.27 19.12
N ILE A 25 -0.41 -8.26 18.66
CA ILE A 25 0.20 -9.45 18.03
C ILE A 25 0.72 -10.38 19.12
N VAL A 26 -0.04 -11.43 19.44
CA VAL A 26 0.44 -12.56 20.25
C VAL A 26 0.94 -13.65 19.29
N GLY A 27 2.20 -13.54 18.87
CA GLY A 27 2.88 -14.59 18.11
C GLY A 27 3.55 -15.60 19.05
N GLY A 28 2.81 -16.59 19.55
CA GLY A 28 3.33 -17.60 20.48
C GLY A 28 3.98 -18.83 19.83
N GLY A 29 5.11 -19.28 20.41
CA GLY A 29 5.33 -20.68 20.81
C GLY A 29 6.12 -21.67 19.93
N VAL A 30 7.39 -21.90 20.32
CA VAL A 30 8.27 -23.11 20.30
C VAL A 30 8.22 -24.13 19.14
N PHE A 31 9.38 -24.33 18.50
CA PHE A 31 9.64 -25.27 17.40
C PHE A 31 10.36 -26.56 17.86
N PHE A 32 9.69 -27.71 17.74
CA PHE A 32 10.34 -29.02 17.49
C PHE A 32 9.49 -29.79 16.46
N GLY A 33 10.11 -30.26 15.36
CA GLY A 33 9.41 -30.95 14.25
C GLY A 33 9.05 -30.10 13.02
N ARG A 34 9.93 -29.14 12.65
CA ARG A 34 9.68 -28.03 11.70
C ARG A 34 9.00 -28.40 10.37
N LYS A 35 9.39 -29.48 9.68
CA LYS A 35 8.91 -29.73 8.31
C LYS A 35 7.47 -30.31 8.23
N LEU A 36 7.12 -31.24 9.12
CA LEU A 36 5.79 -31.87 9.14
C LEU A 36 4.73 -30.94 9.74
N VAL A 37 5.08 -30.21 10.79
CA VAL A 37 4.20 -29.22 11.42
C VAL A 37 3.90 -28.08 10.44
N VAL A 38 4.91 -27.54 9.75
CA VAL A 38 4.71 -26.48 8.74
C VAL A 38 3.81 -26.97 7.60
N LYS A 39 4.02 -28.19 7.07
CA LYS A 39 3.15 -28.73 6.01
C LYS A 39 1.71 -28.94 6.48
N SER A 40 1.50 -29.45 7.70
CA SER A 40 0.15 -29.62 8.24
C SER A 40 -0.54 -28.29 8.54
N VAL A 41 0.20 -27.28 9.00
CA VAL A 41 -0.33 -25.93 9.26
C VAL A 41 -0.68 -25.25 7.94
N ALA A 42 0.19 -25.31 6.94
CA ALA A 42 -0.06 -24.79 5.60
C ALA A 42 -1.30 -25.45 4.99
N ASN A 43 -1.41 -26.78 4.98
CA ASN A 43 -2.57 -27.50 4.45
C ASN A 43 -3.90 -27.14 5.16
N ARG A 44 -3.86 -26.88 6.46
CA ARG A 44 -5.05 -26.45 7.22
C ARG A 44 -5.44 -25.02 6.90
N GLU A 45 -4.45 -24.14 6.75
CA GLU A 45 -4.69 -22.75 6.38
C GLU A 45 -5.16 -22.65 4.93
N GLU A 46 -4.63 -23.49 4.05
CA GLU A 46 -5.02 -23.59 2.65
C GLU A 46 -6.51 -23.91 2.49
N LYS A 47 -7.05 -24.79 3.33
CA LYS A 47 -8.49 -25.11 3.32
C LYS A 47 -9.38 -23.91 3.62
N LYS A 48 -8.87 -22.90 4.33
CA LYS A 48 -9.65 -21.68 4.60
C LYS A 48 -9.70 -20.74 3.42
N SER A 49 -8.79 -20.90 2.45
CA SER A 49 -8.74 -20.04 1.27
C SER A 49 -9.79 -20.42 0.22
N PHE A 50 -10.63 -21.42 0.48
CA PHE A 50 -11.71 -21.81 -0.44
C PHE A 50 -12.96 -20.93 -0.29
N GLU A 51 -13.01 -20.12 0.77
CA GLU A 51 -14.06 -19.13 0.98
C GLU A 51 -13.53 -17.74 0.59
N ASP A 52 -14.29 -17.01 -0.22
CA ASP A 52 -13.94 -15.64 -0.61
C ASP A 52 -13.91 -14.70 0.60
N GLY A 53 -12.99 -13.73 0.58
CA GLY A 53 -12.87 -12.71 1.63
C GLY A 53 -12.25 -13.19 2.95
N THR A 54 -11.76 -14.43 3.05
CA THR A 54 -11.03 -14.87 4.24
C THR A 54 -9.59 -14.34 4.26
N PRO A 55 -8.94 -14.25 5.44
CA PRO A 55 -7.54 -13.87 5.53
C PRO A 55 -6.59 -14.77 4.73
N ALA A 56 -6.91 -16.07 4.61
CA ALA A 56 -6.13 -17.02 3.82
C ALA A 56 -6.29 -16.77 2.31
N THR A 57 -7.49 -16.39 1.86
CA THR A 57 -7.75 -16.03 0.45
C THR A 57 -6.98 -14.78 0.06
N TYR A 58 -7.03 -13.71 0.88
CA TYR A 58 -6.23 -12.51 0.63
C TYR A 58 -4.72 -12.82 0.63
N ALA A 59 -4.25 -13.66 1.56
CA ALA A 59 -2.84 -14.06 1.58
C ALA A 59 -2.41 -14.78 0.30
N LYS A 60 -3.27 -15.66 -0.25
CA LYS A 60 -3.03 -16.30 -1.55
C LYS A 60 -3.03 -15.30 -2.70
N GLN A 61 -4.01 -14.40 -2.75
CA GLN A 61 -4.10 -13.37 -3.80
C GLN A 61 -2.88 -12.44 -3.80
N ILE A 62 -2.37 -12.07 -2.62
CA ILE A 62 -1.12 -11.30 -2.50
C ILE A 62 0.06 -12.11 -3.03
N LYS A 63 0.16 -13.40 -2.71
CA LYS A 63 1.25 -14.24 -3.23
C LYS A 63 1.17 -14.39 -4.75
N MET A 64 -0.03 -14.62 -5.30
CA MET A 64 -0.23 -14.69 -6.75
C MET A 64 0.12 -13.37 -7.44
N ALA A 65 -0.15 -12.23 -6.80
CA ALA A 65 0.27 -10.94 -7.33
C ALA A 65 1.80 -10.81 -7.40
N PHE A 66 2.54 -11.26 -6.37
CA PHE A 66 4.00 -11.32 -6.43
C PHE A 66 4.53 -12.29 -7.50
N GLU A 67 3.86 -13.43 -7.66
CA GLU A 67 4.25 -14.45 -8.65
C GLU A 67 3.83 -14.09 -10.09
N ASN A 68 2.92 -13.13 -10.25
CA ASN A 68 2.42 -12.61 -11.53
C ASN A 68 2.07 -13.72 -12.54
N ASP A 69 1.41 -14.78 -12.07
CA ASP A 69 1.07 -15.98 -12.86
C ASP A 69 2.25 -16.57 -13.67
N GLY A 70 3.48 -16.44 -13.15
CA GLY A 70 4.71 -16.91 -13.78
C GLY A 70 5.33 -15.94 -14.78
N TRP A 71 4.75 -14.76 -14.98
CA TRP A 71 5.36 -13.67 -15.72
C TRP A 71 6.40 -12.95 -14.86
N TRP A 72 7.34 -12.28 -15.51
CA TRP A 72 8.37 -11.53 -14.82
C TRP A 72 7.78 -10.30 -14.10
N GLY A 73 8.33 -9.98 -12.92
CA GLY A 73 7.88 -8.86 -12.11
C GLY A 73 6.63 -9.16 -11.28
N THR A 74 6.16 -8.17 -10.52
CA THR A 74 4.95 -8.25 -9.68
C THR A 74 3.76 -7.61 -10.37
N ASP A 75 2.59 -8.25 -10.28
CA ASP A 75 1.30 -7.64 -10.62
C ASP A 75 0.89 -6.64 -9.53
N THR A 76 1.36 -5.40 -9.69
CA THR A 76 1.11 -4.32 -8.72
C THR A 76 -0.36 -3.91 -8.66
N GLU A 77 -1.09 -4.04 -9.77
CA GLU A 77 -2.52 -3.71 -9.83
C GLU A 77 -3.33 -4.72 -9.01
N LYS A 78 -3.02 -6.01 -9.15
CA LYS A 78 -3.64 -7.08 -8.36
C LYS A 78 -3.27 -6.97 -6.89
N LEU A 79 -2.01 -6.67 -6.58
CA LEU A 79 -1.58 -6.45 -5.21
C LEU A 79 -2.34 -5.28 -4.57
N ARG A 80 -2.41 -4.14 -5.26
CA ARG A 80 -3.11 -2.92 -4.82
C ARG A 80 -4.59 -3.18 -4.55
N SER A 81 -5.28 -3.82 -5.49
CA SER A 81 -6.71 -4.13 -5.35
C SER A 81 -6.95 -5.08 -4.18
N THR A 82 -6.17 -6.16 -4.08
CA THR A 82 -6.25 -7.11 -2.96
C THR A 82 -6.02 -6.42 -1.62
N LEU A 83 -5.00 -5.55 -1.53
CA LEU A 83 -4.75 -4.78 -0.31
C LEU A 83 -5.89 -3.83 0.01
N ARG A 84 -6.52 -3.19 -0.98
CA ARG A 84 -7.70 -2.32 -0.75
C ARG A 84 -8.89 -3.10 -0.21
N ASP A 85 -9.14 -4.29 -0.73
CA ASP A 85 -10.27 -5.15 -0.34
C ASP A 85 -10.19 -5.63 1.12
N ILE A 86 -9.00 -5.67 1.71
CA ILE A 86 -8.83 -5.99 3.13
C ILE A 86 -9.52 -4.90 3.98
N PRO A 87 -10.54 -5.21 4.79
CA PRO A 87 -11.44 -4.19 5.33
C PRO A 87 -10.87 -3.38 6.50
N SER A 88 -9.84 -3.87 7.20
CA SER A 88 -9.26 -3.20 8.37
C SER A 88 -7.85 -3.67 8.69
N LYS A 89 -7.14 -2.92 9.54
CA LYS A 89 -5.82 -3.33 10.06
C LYS A 89 -5.89 -4.62 10.85
N GLN A 90 -6.96 -4.85 11.63
CA GLN A 90 -7.15 -6.11 12.34
C GLN A 90 -7.28 -7.31 11.38
N VAL A 91 -7.97 -7.15 10.25
CA VAL A 91 -8.04 -8.22 9.24
C VAL A 91 -6.70 -8.36 8.53
N PHE A 92 -6.01 -7.26 8.22
CA PHE A 92 -4.67 -7.28 7.64
C PHE A 92 -3.66 -8.07 8.50
N LEU A 93 -3.70 -7.93 9.83
CA LEU A 93 -2.88 -8.75 10.74
C LEU A 93 -3.12 -10.24 10.56
N LYS A 94 -4.40 -10.64 10.46
CA LYS A 94 -4.76 -12.04 10.20
C LYS A 94 -4.26 -12.51 8.83
N VAL A 95 -4.29 -11.63 7.82
CA VAL A 95 -3.72 -11.92 6.49
C VAL A 95 -2.23 -12.18 6.59
N GLN A 96 -1.48 -11.34 7.32
CA GLN A 96 -0.04 -11.56 7.55
C GLN A 96 0.24 -12.89 8.26
N GLU A 97 -0.57 -13.26 9.25
CA GLU A 97 -0.46 -14.55 9.92
C GLU A 97 -0.76 -15.73 8.98
N SER A 98 -1.81 -15.64 8.18
CA SER A 98 -2.16 -16.65 7.18
C SER A 98 -1.06 -16.78 6.12
N TYR A 99 -0.50 -15.66 5.66
CA TYR A 99 0.63 -15.63 4.72
C TYR A 99 1.84 -16.35 5.30
N LYS A 100 2.21 -16.05 6.55
CA LYS A 100 3.29 -16.75 7.25
C LYS A 100 3.02 -18.25 7.41
N LYS A 101 1.77 -18.66 7.68
CA LYS A 101 1.40 -20.08 7.80
C LYS A 101 1.47 -20.81 6.46
N LEU A 102 1.04 -20.17 5.37
CA LEU A 102 1.03 -20.75 4.03
C LEU A 102 2.43 -20.84 3.42
N TYR A 103 3.21 -19.77 3.52
CA TYR A 103 4.47 -19.62 2.77
C TYR A 103 5.72 -19.63 3.64
N ASN A 104 5.57 -19.63 4.97
CA ASN A 104 6.68 -19.51 5.92
C ASN A 104 7.56 -18.28 5.64
N SER A 105 6.96 -17.21 5.10
CA SER A 105 7.62 -15.93 4.84
C SER A 105 6.91 -14.75 5.52
N ASN A 106 7.57 -13.61 5.58
CA ASN A 106 7.01 -12.36 6.06
C ASN A 106 6.50 -11.54 4.87
N MET A 107 5.19 -11.34 4.81
CA MET A 107 4.54 -10.61 3.72
C MET A 107 5.08 -9.19 3.48
N ILE A 108 5.52 -8.47 4.53
CA ILE A 108 6.05 -7.10 4.39
C ILE A 108 7.49 -7.12 3.84
N THR A 109 8.24 -8.18 4.13
CA THR A 109 9.56 -8.42 3.55
C THR A 109 9.43 -8.81 2.09
N ASP A 110 8.57 -9.78 1.77
CA ASP A 110 8.33 -10.18 0.37
C ASP A 110 7.85 -8.96 -0.44
N MET A 111 6.92 -8.17 0.10
CA MET A 111 6.49 -6.93 -0.55
C MET A 111 7.62 -5.90 -0.76
N SER A 112 8.64 -5.84 0.09
CA SER A 112 9.78 -4.92 -0.13
C SER A 112 10.80 -5.44 -1.13
N ASP A 113 10.89 -6.76 -1.27
CA ASP A 113 11.83 -7.42 -2.17
C ASP A 113 11.27 -7.44 -3.60
N GLU A 114 9.95 -7.57 -3.73
CA GLU A 114 9.23 -7.71 -5.00
C GLU A 114 8.90 -6.37 -5.68
N LEU A 115 8.89 -5.26 -4.92
CA LEU A 115 8.42 -3.96 -5.39
C LEU A 115 9.53 -2.92 -5.46
N GLN A 116 9.37 -1.98 -6.39
CA GLN A 116 10.14 -0.74 -6.33
C GLN A 116 9.79 0.04 -5.06
N THR A 117 10.72 0.90 -4.61
CA THR A 117 10.51 1.72 -3.40
C THR A 117 9.23 2.55 -3.45
N THR A 118 8.88 3.04 -4.63
CA THR A 118 7.69 3.84 -4.92
C THR A 118 6.40 3.03 -4.75
N GLU A 119 6.35 1.84 -5.35
CA GLU A 119 5.24 0.88 -5.26
C GLU A 119 5.07 0.35 -3.83
N TYR A 120 6.19 -0.01 -3.17
CA TYR A 120 6.19 -0.44 -1.77
C TYR A 120 5.58 0.62 -0.84
N ASN A 121 5.98 1.88 -1.03
CA ASN A 121 5.44 2.99 -0.25
C ASN A 121 3.94 3.20 -0.50
N GLU A 122 3.46 2.99 -1.72
CA GLU A 122 2.02 3.00 -2.00
C GLU A 122 1.30 1.91 -1.20
N MET A 123 1.77 0.67 -1.25
CA MET A 123 1.12 -0.44 -0.57
C MET A 123 1.06 -0.21 0.96
N LEU A 124 2.15 0.30 1.53
CA LEU A 124 2.18 0.72 2.93
C LEU A 124 1.13 1.79 3.25
N GLN A 125 0.95 2.78 2.39
CA GLN A 125 -0.06 3.82 2.60
C GLN A 125 -1.48 3.27 2.54
N ILE A 126 -1.76 2.35 1.61
CA ILE A 126 -3.06 1.65 1.55
C ILE A 126 -3.34 0.93 2.88
N ILE A 127 -2.33 0.30 3.48
CA ILE A 127 -2.45 -0.36 4.79
C ILE A 127 -2.66 0.67 5.91
N ALA A 128 -1.91 1.77 5.90
CA ALA A 128 -1.95 2.80 6.93
C ALA A 128 -3.32 3.48 7.07
N GLN A 129 -3.98 3.72 5.93
CA GLN A 129 -5.27 4.40 5.85
C GLN A 129 -6.45 3.53 6.28
N LYS A 130 -6.26 2.22 6.50
CA LYS A 130 -7.34 1.33 6.92
C LYS A 130 -7.86 1.69 8.30
N PRO A 131 -9.18 1.53 8.54
CA PRO A 131 -9.71 1.57 9.89
C PRO A 131 -9.05 0.49 10.75
N ASP A 132 -8.93 0.73 12.05
CA ASP A 132 -8.30 -0.23 12.96
C ASP A 132 -9.10 -1.53 13.04
N LYS A 133 -10.44 -1.44 13.00
CA LYS A 133 -11.38 -2.58 12.99
C LYS A 133 -12.41 -2.45 11.87
N THR A 134 -12.92 -3.57 11.37
CA THR A 134 -13.96 -3.59 10.34
C THR A 134 -15.18 -2.79 10.78
N GLY A 135 -15.67 -1.89 9.92
CA GLY A 135 -16.82 -1.02 10.22
C GLY A 135 -16.52 0.18 11.13
N SER A 136 -15.32 0.28 11.70
CA SER A 136 -14.90 1.52 12.35
C SER A 136 -14.60 2.60 11.31
N LYS A 137 -14.75 3.87 11.70
CA LYS A 137 -14.36 4.97 10.83
C LYS A 137 -12.87 4.81 10.51
N PRO A 138 -12.45 4.99 9.24
CA PRO A 138 -11.04 5.13 8.93
C PRO A 138 -10.44 6.17 9.88
N PRO A 139 -9.18 6.01 10.32
CA PRO A 139 -8.49 7.11 10.96
C PRO A 139 -8.73 8.35 10.09
N ALA A 140 -9.12 9.48 10.71
CA ALA A 140 -9.32 10.74 9.99
C ALA A 140 -8.19 10.85 8.99
N PRO A 141 -8.47 11.08 7.67
CA PRO A 141 -7.48 10.92 6.62
C PRO A 141 -6.22 11.55 7.14
N ILE A 142 -5.21 10.73 7.45
CA ILE A 142 -3.94 11.29 7.89
C ILE A 142 -3.61 12.15 6.69
N LEU A 143 -3.61 13.48 6.88
CA LEU A 143 -3.28 14.43 5.83
C LEU A 143 -1.80 14.20 5.54
N SER A 144 -1.54 13.12 4.80
CA SER A 144 -0.24 12.62 4.41
C SER A 144 -0.08 13.13 3.00
N TYR A 145 0.05 14.44 2.90
CA TYR A 145 0.43 15.11 1.66
C TYR A 145 1.72 14.49 1.11
N ASP A 146 2.63 14.06 1.99
CA ASP A 146 3.82 13.29 1.63
C ASP A 146 3.49 11.90 1.08
N GLY A 147 2.49 11.21 1.64
CA GLY A 147 2.03 9.90 1.20
C GLY A 147 1.36 9.95 -0.18
N TRP A 148 0.44 10.89 -0.39
CA TRP A 148 -0.16 11.12 -1.71
C TRP A 148 0.89 11.56 -2.73
N ALA A 149 1.83 12.42 -2.36
CA ALA A 149 2.92 12.82 -3.24
C ALA A 149 3.79 11.64 -3.67
N LYS A 150 4.17 10.76 -2.73
CA LYS A 150 4.94 9.53 -3.03
C LYS A 150 4.19 8.60 -3.97
N ARG A 151 2.88 8.44 -3.78
CA ARG A 151 2.04 7.59 -4.62
C ARG A 151 1.85 8.15 -6.02
N LEU A 152 1.71 9.47 -6.15
CA LEU A 152 1.68 10.11 -7.46
C LEU A 152 3.02 9.97 -8.18
N LYS A 153 4.14 10.16 -7.48
CA LYS A 153 5.46 9.93 -8.07
C LYS A 153 5.63 8.48 -8.52
N ALA A 154 5.18 7.53 -7.70
CA ALA A 154 5.18 6.11 -8.05
C ALA A 154 4.39 5.81 -9.32
N ALA A 155 3.21 6.44 -9.44
CA ALA A 155 2.36 6.25 -10.59
C ALA A 155 2.95 6.85 -11.87
N PHE A 156 3.66 7.98 -11.75
CA PHE A 156 4.33 8.64 -12.87
C PHE A 156 5.61 7.90 -13.29
N ASP A 157 6.35 7.33 -12.34
CA ASP A 157 7.61 6.65 -12.62
C ASP A 157 7.43 5.17 -13.02
N LYS A 158 6.20 4.74 -13.32
CA LYS A 158 5.94 3.34 -13.68
C LYS A 158 6.70 3.01 -14.97
N SER A 159 7.23 1.80 -15.04
CA SER A 159 7.96 1.34 -16.24
C SER A 159 7.59 -0.09 -16.57
N TYR A 160 7.25 -0.34 -17.83
CA TYR A 160 7.06 -1.69 -18.37
C TYR A 160 8.35 -2.13 -19.05
N GLY A 161 9.29 -2.66 -18.26
CA GLY A 161 10.60 -3.07 -18.74
C GLY A 161 11.46 -1.86 -19.05
N PHE A 162 11.80 -1.66 -20.33
CA PHE A 162 12.56 -0.47 -20.78
C PHE A 162 11.67 0.69 -21.24
N MET A 163 10.35 0.51 -21.29
CA MET A 163 9.41 1.54 -21.72
C MET A 163 8.86 2.30 -20.51
N PRO A 164 8.91 3.65 -20.51
CA PRO A 164 8.20 4.44 -19.52
C PRO A 164 6.69 4.20 -19.68
N GLY A 165 5.95 4.24 -18.58
CA GLY A 165 4.50 4.12 -18.56
C GLY A 165 3.90 4.84 -17.36
N THR A 166 2.58 4.86 -17.29
CA THR A 166 1.84 5.58 -16.25
C THR A 166 0.86 4.65 -15.57
N ASP A 167 0.85 4.60 -14.24
CA ASP A 167 -0.16 3.87 -13.48
C ASP A 167 -1.40 4.75 -13.26
N GLU A 168 -2.21 4.85 -14.29
CA GLU A 168 -3.43 5.66 -14.33
C GLU A 168 -4.40 5.36 -13.18
N ASP A 169 -4.52 4.10 -12.79
CA ASP A 169 -5.42 3.65 -11.73
C ASP A 169 -4.92 4.06 -10.33
N ALA A 170 -3.60 4.08 -10.13
CA ALA A 170 -3.00 4.66 -8.94
C ALA A 170 -3.27 6.16 -8.84
N ILE A 171 -3.15 6.90 -9.96
CA ILE A 171 -3.49 8.34 -10.01
C ILE A 171 -4.96 8.55 -9.65
N LYS A 172 -5.90 7.82 -10.30
CA LYS A 172 -7.34 7.92 -10.05
C LYS A 172 -7.65 7.68 -8.58
N ALA A 173 -7.03 6.68 -7.97
CA ALA A 173 -7.23 6.37 -6.58
C ALA A 173 -6.73 7.47 -5.62
N VAL A 174 -5.53 8.00 -5.84
CA VAL A 174 -5.02 9.11 -5.02
C VAL A 174 -5.94 10.31 -5.15
N PHE A 175 -6.41 10.62 -6.36
CA PHE A 175 -7.33 11.73 -6.60
C PHE A 175 -8.66 11.53 -5.88
N ASN A 176 -9.20 10.30 -5.87
CA ASN A 176 -10.42 9.98 -5.14
C ASN A 176 -10.26 10.11 -3.63
N GLU A 177 -9.10 9.73 -3.08
CA GLU A 177 -8.81 9.85 -1.64
C GLU A 177 -8.60 11.28 -1.15
N ILE A 178 -7.99 12.14 -1.97
CA ILE A 178 -7.75 13.54 -1.60
C ILE A 178 -9.10 14.21 -1.34
N PRO A 179 -9.37 14.76 -0.14
CA PRO A 179 -10.72 15.17 0.24
C PRO A 179 -11.11 16.56 -0.30
N THR A 180 -10.14 17.44 -0.55
CA THR A 180 -10.37 18.85 -0.91
C THR A 180 -9.36 19.36 -1.93
N GLN A 181 -9.70 20.43 -2.64
CA GLN A 181 -8.77 21.10 -3.55
C GLN A 181 -7.54 21.64 -2.79
N LYS A 182 -7.73 22.18 -1.57
CA LYS A 182 -6.63 22.59 -0.70
C LYS A 182 -5.68 21.45 -0.36
N ALA A 183 -6.22 20.25 -0.08
CA ALA A 183 -5.40 19.07 0.17
C ALA A 183 -4.60 18.65 -1.08
N PHE A 184 -5.18 18.79 -2.28
CA PHE A 184 -4.48 18.57 -3.54
C PHE A 184 -3.31 19.54 -3.73
N VAL A 185 -3.53 20.84 -3.48
CA VAL A 185 -2.46 21.86 -3.54
C VAL A 185 -1.34 21.55 -2.54
N LEU A 186 -1.69 21.20 -1.30
CA LEU A 186 -0.70 20.84 -0.27
C LEU A 186 0.07 19.57 -0.63
N THR A 187 -0.56 18.62 -1.32
CA THR A 187 0.12 17.45 -1.91
C THR A 187 1.16 17.89 -2.93
N GLY A 188 0.82 18.82 -3.84
CA GLY A 188 1.77 19.38 -4.81
C GLY A 188 2.97 20.09 -4.16
N ILE A 189 2.76 20.78 -3.05
CA ILE A 189 3.85 21.41 -2.26
C ILE A 189 4.78 20.34 -1.67
N TRP A 190 4.23 19.28 -1.10
CA TRP A 190 5.02 18.17 -0.57
C TRP A 190 5.74 17.40 -1.67
N TYR A 191 5.12 17.22 -2.82
CA TYR A 191 5.74 16.62 -4.00
C TYR A 191 6.97 17.40 -4.42
N ASN A 192 6.87 18.72 -4.54
CA ASN A 192 8.02 19.57 -4.86
C ASN A 192 9.12 19.48 -3.81
N LYS A 193 8.76 19.45 -2.52
CA LYS A 193 9.73 19.26 -1.44
C LYS A 193 10.47 17.92 -1.53
N LEU A 194 9.79 16.84 -1.91
CA LEU A 194 10.35 15.49 -1.94
C LEU A 194 11.20 15.23 -3.20
N TYR A 195 10.79 15.76 -4.34
CA TYR A 195 11.34 15.38 -5.65
C TYR A 195 11.99 16.53 -6.41
N ALA A 196 11.98 17.74 -5.84
CA ALA A 196 12.42 18.96 -6.52
C ALA A 196 11.75 19.18 -7.90
N SER A 197 10.55 18.60 -8.10
CA SER A 197 9.78 18.67 -9.35
C SER A 197 8.39 19.28 -9.12
N ASN A 198 7.71 19.68 -10.19
CA ASN A 198 6.35 20.20 -10.11
C ASN A 198 5.34 19.08 -10.43
N MET A 199 4.52 18.71 -9.45
CA MET A 199 3.52 17.65 -9.59
C MET A 199 2.59 17.82 -10.79
N MET A 200 2.21 19.06 -11.13
CA MET A 200 1.31 19.33 -12.25
C MET A 200 2.03 19.25 -13.60
N THR A 201 3.31 19.58 -13.65
CA THR A 201 4.14 19.39 -14.84
C THR A 201 4.32 17.90 -15.10
N ASP A 202 4.67 17.13 -14.06
CA ASP A 202 4.88 15.69 -14.19
C ASP A 202 3.57 15.00 -14.60
N LEU A 203 2.45 15.29 -13.92
CA LEU A 203 1.13 14.77 -14.29
C LEU A 203 0.73 15.06 -15.75
N LYS A 204 1.10 16.22 -16.30
CA LYS A 204 0.85 16.55 -17.71
C LYS A 204 1.80 15.85 -18.67
N GLY A 205 3.00 15.50 -18.22
CA GLY A 205 3.95 14.69 -18.99
C GLY A 205 3.48 13.25 -19.10
N GLU A 206 2.79 12.74 -18.07
CA GLU A 206 2.32 11.35 -18.00
C GLU A 206 0.99 11.07 -18.70
N LEU A 207 0.21 12.10 -19.04
CA LEU A 207 -1.17 11.96 -19.54
C LEU A 207 -1.37 12.72 -20.85
N GLU A 208 -2.24 12.21 -21.72
CA GLU A 208 -2.68 12.94 -22.89
C GLU A 208 -3.57 14.15 -22.48
N MET A 209 -3.64 15.18 -23.33
CA MET A 209 -4.31 16.44 -22.97
C MET A 209 -5.79 16.26 -22.58
N TRP A 210 -6.49 15.31 -23.20
CA TRP A 210 -7.89 15.02 -22.87
C TRP A 210 -8.01 14.26 -21.56
N GLU A 211 -7.12 13.32 -21.28
CA GLU A 211 -7.09 12.53 -20.04
C GLU A 211 -6.83 13.45 -18.85
N TYR A 212 -5.85 14.34 -18.96
CA TYR A 212 -5.54 15.34 -17.93
C TYR A 212 -6.79 16.09 -17.46
N ASN A 213 -7.67 16.48 -18.39
CA ASN A 213 -8.92 17.17 -18.04
C ASN A 213 -9.88 16.29 -17.25
N ASP A 214 -9.98 15.00 -17.57
CA ASP A 214 -10.84 14.06 -16.86
C ASP A 214 -10.35 13.78 -15.44
N TYR A 215 -9.03 13.63 -15.26
CA TYR A 215 -8.42 13.54 -13.94
C TYR A 215 -8.67 14.80 -13.11
N MET A 216 -8.49 15.98 -13.71
CA MET A 216 -8.71 17.24 -12.98
C MET A 216 -10.16 17.46 -12.59
N LYS A 217 -11.15 16.93 -13.32
CA LYS A 217 -12.57 16.97 -12.90
C LYS A 217 -12.79 16.30 -11.54
N ILE A 218 -12.07 15.22 -11.22
CA ILE A 218 -12.16 14.56 -9.91
C ILE A 218 -11.78 15.54 -8.80
N ILE A 219 -10.72 16.32 -8.97
CA ILE A 219 -10.28 17.30 -7.96
C ILE A 219 -11.18 18.54 -7.95
N LEU A 220 -11.53 19.07 -9.12
CA LEU A 220 -12.31 20.29 -9.24
C LEU A 220 -13.75 20.14 -8.73
N SER A 221 -14.30 18.93 -8.77
CA SER A 221 -15.61 18.62 -8.17
C SER A 221 -15.62 18.57 -6.65
N LYS A 222 -14.44 18.49 -6.01
CA LYS A 222 -14.33 18.42 -4.54
C LYS A 222 -14.45 19.81 -3.91
N PRO A 223 -14.85 19.88 -2.63
CA PRO A 223 -14.86 21.13 -1.89
C PRO A 223 -13.49 21.82 -1.96
N LYS A 224 -13.49 23.16 -2.00
CA LYS A 224 -12.23 23.93 -2.01
C LYS A 224 -11.34 23.63 -0.80
N GLY A 225 -11.96 23.29 0.33
CA GLY A 225 -11.30 23.06 1.62
C GLY A 225 -10.87 24.33 2.33
#